data_AF-A0A821YSE8-F1
#
_entry.id   AF-A0A821YSE8-F1
#
_cell.length_a   1.000
_cell.length_b   1.000
_cell.length_c   1.000
_cell.angle_alpha   90.00
_cell.angle_beta   90.00
_cell.angle_gamma   90.00
#
_symmetry.space_group_name_H-M   'P 1'
#
loop_
_entity.id
_entity.type
_entity.pdbx_description
1 polymer ?
#
loop_
_entity_poly.entity_id
_entity_poly.type
_entity_poly.pdbx_seq_one_letter_code
_entity_poly.pdbx_strand_id
1 'polypeptide(L)'
;MKDKCKGRARFDGNIYEAYKNHTCQAPNPEEIEKAVYNYEIRKKAENSHDPPRLIIQEARLKLSSDAAAVISQYLASQRSVQRIRKDNDIPKEPTSFSEIVIPLKFQLTTSN
;
A
#
# COMPACT_ATOMS: atom_id res chain seq x y z
N MET A 1 6.17 24.31 -9.51
CA MET A 1 4.69 24.38 -9.42
C MET A 1 4.13 23.20 -10.18
N LYS A 2 3.27 22.36 -9.60
CA LYS A 2 2.50 21.38 -10.38
C LYS A 2 1.52 22.17 -11.24
N ASP A 3 1.70 22.16 -12.55
CA ASP A 3 0.77 22.85 -13.46
C ASP A 3 -0.63 22.28 -13.25
N LYS A 4 -1.56 23.14 -12.80
CA LYS A 4 -2.95 22.76 -12.60
C LYS A 4 -3.57 22.52 -13.97
N CYS A 5 -3.69 21.25 -14.36
CA CYS A 5 -4.38 20.84 -15.57
C CYS A 5 -5.82 21.41 -15.59
N LYS A 6 -6.19 22.09 -16.67
CA LYS A 6 -7.55 22.64 -16.89
C LYS A 6 -8.36 21.81 -17.90
N GLY A 7 -7.95 20.55 -18.12
CA GLY A 7 -8.67 19.61 -18.98
C GLY A 7 -10.12 19.49 -18.53
N ARG A 8 -11.03 19.47 -19.51
CA ARG A 8 -12.47 19.29 -19.28
C ARG A 8 -12.95 18.12 -20.13
N ALA A 9 -13.70 17.23 -19.51
CA ALA A 9 -14.39 16.15 -20.19
C ALA A 9 -15.84 16.13 -19.73
N ARG A 10 -16.72 15.66 -20.62
CA ARG A 10 -18.11 15.35 -20.30
C ARG A 10 -18.33 13.86 -20.48
N PHE A 11 -19.11 13.30 -19.57
CA PHE A 11 -19.56 11.93 -19.63
C PHE A 11 -21.08 11.93 -19.50
N ASP A 12 -21.76 11.56 -20.59
CA ASP A 12 -23.23 11.49 -20.65
C ASP A 12 -23.74 10.06 -20.36
N GLY A 13 -22.94 9.24 -19.67
CA GLY A 13 -23.30 7.86 -19.29
C GLY A 13 -22.86 6.79 -20.28
N ASN A 14 -22.80 7.11 -21.59
CA ASN A 14 -22.35 6.18 -22.64
C ASN A 14 -21.15 6.68 -23.45
N ILE A 15 -20.98 8.01 -23.56
CA ILE A 15 -19.97 8.62 -24.40
C ILE A 15 -19.07 9.51 -23.53
N TYR A 16 -17.77 9.35 -23.72
CA TYR A 16 -16.76 10.22 -23.14
C TYR A 16 -16.23 11.17 -24.23
N GLU A 17 -16.46 12.47 -24.04
CA GLU A 17 -15.96 13.50 -24.94
C GLU A 17 -15.01 14.44 -24.19
N ALA A 18 -13.75 14.50 -24.65
CA ALA A 18 -12.77 15.45 -24.18
C ALA A 18 -12.89 16.76 -24.98
N TYR A 19 -13.16 17.88 -24.31
CA TYR A 19 -13.42 19.17 -24.99
C TYR A 19 -12.17 19.84 -25.55
N LYS A 20 -10.98 19.50 -25.02
CA LYS A 20 -9.70 20.07 -25.45
C LYS A 20 -8.61 19.03 -25.34
N ASN A 21 -7.76 18.94 -26.35
CA ASN A 21 -6.46 18.27 -26.24
C ASN A 21 -5.61 19.11 -25.29
N HIS A 22 -5.29 18.56 -24.13
CA HIS A 22 -4.51 19.22 -23.11
C HIS A 22 -3.17 18.50 -23.00
N THR A 23 -2.07 19.23 -23.21
CA THR A 23 -0.70 18.79 -22.97
C THR A 23 -0.40 18.86 -21.47
N CYS A 24 -1.14 18.09 -20.68
CA CYS A 24 -0.78 17.86 -19.28
C CYS A 24 0.14 16.64 -19.19
N GLN A 25 0.93 16.59 -18.11
CA GLN A 25 1.72 15.40 -17.80
C GLN A 25 0.80 14.17 -17.78
N ALA A 26 1.24 13.10 -18.44
CA ALA A 26 0.51 11.84 -18.44
C ALA A 26 0.22 11.45 -16.97
N PRO A 27 -0.99 10.95 -16.67
CA PRO A 27 -1.32 10.50 -15.33
C PRO A 27 -0.29 9.48 -14.85
N ASN A 28 0.16 9.61 -13.60
CA ASN A 28 1.04 8.60 -13.03
C ASN A 28 0.23 7.30 -12.82
N PRO A 29 0.59 6.19 -13.49
CA PRO A 29 -0.13 4.93 -13.35
C PRO A 29 -0.23 4.46 -11.89
N GLU A 30 0.82 4.67 -11.09
CA GLU A 30 0.84 4.29 -9.68
C GLU A 30 -0.19 5.06 -8.84
N GLU A 31 -0.39 6.34 -9.14
CA GLU A 31 -1.37 7.17 -8.43
C GLU A 31 -2.81 6.76 -8.78
N ILE A 32 -3.04 6.36 -10.04
CA ILE A 32 -4.34 5.84 -10.50
C ILE A 32 -4.64 4.51 -9.80
N GLU A 33 -3.70 3.56 -9.80
CA GLU A 33 -3.89 2.26 -9.17
C GLU A 33 -4.19 2.40 -7.67
N LYS A 34 -3.47 3.29 -6.97
CA LYS A 34 -3.73 3.58 -5.56
C LYS A 34 -5.12 4.16 -5.34
N ALA A 35 -5.59 5.05 -6.22
CA ALA A 35 -6.93 5.62 -6.13
C ALA A 35 -8.01 4.56 -6.33
N VAL A 36 -7.85 3.69 -7.33
CA VAL A 36 -8.75 2.56 -7.60
C VAL A 36 -8.78 1.58 -6.43
N TYR A 37 -7.62 1.23 -5.89
CA TYR A 37 -7.49 0.36 -4.73
C TYR A 37 -8.25 0.88 -3.50
N ASN A 38 -8.08 2.17 -3.20
CA ASN A 38 -8.77 2.80 -2.07
C ASN A 38 -10.29 2.89 -2.31
N TYR A 39 -10.71 3.14 -3.54
CA TYR A 39 -12.13 3.17 -3.91
C TYR A 39 -12.78 1.79 -3.69
N GLU A 40 -12.16 0.71 -4.15
CA GLU A 40 -12.68 -0.66 -3.98
C GLU A 40 -12.79 -1.07 -2.50
N ILE A 41 -11.80 -0.71 -1.67
CA ILE A 41 -11.85 -0.96 -0.22
C ILE A 41 -13.02 -0.21 0.41
N ARG A 42 -13.19 1.08 0.11
CA ARG A 42 -14.28 1.90 0.67
C ARG A 42 -15.63 1.35 0.24
N LYS A 43 -15.80 1.07 -1.05
CA LYS A 43 -17.01 0.50 -1.61
C LYS A 43 -17.36 -0.84 -0.96
N LYS A 44 -16.38 -1.70 -0.68
CA LYS A 44 -16.64 -2.96 0.04
C LYS A 44 -16.98 -2.73 1.50
N ALA A 45 -16.24 -1.87 2.19
CA ALA A 45 -16.51 -1.55 3.59
C ALA A 45 -17.90 -0.93 3.79
N GLU A 46 -18.41 -0.18 2.81
CA GLU A 46 -19.78 0.36 2.83
C GLU A 46 -20.85 -0.73 2.65
N ASN A 47 -20.54 -1.79 1.89
CA ASN A 47 -21.52 -2.82 1.51
C ASN A 47 -21.38 -4.13 2.27
N SER A 48 -20.36 -4.30 3.11
CA SER A 48 -20.08 -5.55 3.83
C SER A 48 -19.83 -5.32 5.32
N HIS A 49 -20.04 -6.36 6.13
CA HIS A 49 -19.71 -6.37 7.56
C HIS A 49 -18.47 -7.21 7.83
N ASP A 50 -17.67 -7.46 6.79
CA ASP A 50 -16.50 -8.29 6.88
C ASP A 50 -15.39 -7.61 7.69
N PRO A 51 -14.52 -8.40 8.35
CA PRO A 51 -13.39 -7.84 9.05
C PRO A 51 -12.47 -7.09 8.06
N PRO A 52 -11.88 -5.94 8.47
CA PRO A 52 -11.06 -5.10 7.58
C PRO A 52 -9.94 -5.87 6.86
N ARG A 53 -9.35 -6.86 7.54
CA ARG A 53 -8.28 -7.70 6.99
C ARG A 53 -8.72 -8.51 5.77
N LEU A 54 -9.95 -8.98 5.76
CA LEU A 54 -10.52 -9.77 4.67
C LEU A 54 -10.87 -8.87 3.47
N ILE A 55 -11.49 -7.71 3.72
CA ILE A 55 -11.80 -6.70 2.69
C ILE A 55 -10.53 -6.28 1.93
N ILE A 56 -9.45 -6.00 2.67
CA ILE A 56 -8.13 -5.62 2.10
C ILE A 56 -7.56 -6.77 1.26
N GLN A 57 -7.63 -8.01 1.76
CA GLN A 57 -7.10 -9.17 1.06
C GLN A 57 -7.84 -9.42 -0.26
N GLU A 58 -9.16 -9.32 -0.26
CA GLU A 58 -9.95 -9.52 -1.47
C GLU A 58 -9.80 -8.37 -2.48
N ALA A 59 -9.70 -7.12 -2.02
CA ALA A 59 -9.38 -5.99 -2.89
C ALA A 59 -8.02 -6.21 -3.56
N ARG A 60 -7.02 -6.67 -2.81
CA ARG A 60 -5.70 -7.03 -3.34
C ARG A 60 -5.76 -8.15 -4.38
N LEU A 61 -6.61 -9.16 -4.19
CA LEU A 61 -6.78 -10.25 -5.18
C LEU A 61 -7.43 -9.74 -6.48
N LYS A 62 -8.36 -8.78 -6.41
CA LYS A 62 -8.98 -8.19 -7.60
C LYS A 62 -8.04 -7.34 -8.45
N LEU A 63 -7.08 -6.63 -7.83
CA LEU A 63 -6.03 -5.91 -8.57
C LEU A 63 -4.89 -6.82 -9.06
N SER A 64 -4.92 -8.10 -8.70
CA SER A 64 -3.83 -9.05 -8.96
C SER A 64 -3.70 -9.50 -10.42
N SER A 65 -4.64 -9.19 -11.32
CA SER A 65 -4.46 -9.53 -12.74
C SER A 65 -3.34 -8.71 -13.40
N ASP A 66 -3.08 -7.49 -12.93
CA ASP A 66 -2.01 -6.60 -13.42
C ASP A 66 -0.81 -6.52 -12.45
N ALA A 67 -0.98 -6.90 -11.18
CA ALA A 67 0.05 -6.79 -10.14
C ALA A 67 1.22 -7.79 -10.25
N ALA A 68 1.20 -8.73 -11.21
CA ALA A 68 2.29 -9.68 -11.44
C ALA A 68 3.65 -8.99 -11.67
N ALA A 69 3.63 -7.78 -12.25
CA ALA A 69 4.83 -6.97 -12.45
C ALA A 69 5.42 -6.40 -11.13
N VAL A 70 4.57 -6.05 -10.16
CA VAL A 70 4.96 -5.42 -8.89
C VAL A 70 5.50 -6.45 -7.88
N ILE A 71 5.04 -7.70 -7.97
CA ILE A 71 5.53 -8.81 -7.12
C ILE A 71 7.06 -8.97 -7.27
N SER A 72 7.57 -8.86 -8.49
CA SER A 72 9.00 -8.97 -8.78
C SER A 72 9.82 -7.86 -8.10
N GLN A 73 9.30 -6.63 -8.10
CA GLN A 73 9.94 -5.48 -7.46
C GLN A 73 9.87 -5.56 -5.93
N TYR A 74 8.73 -6.01 -5.39
CA TYR A 74 8.56 -6.25 -3.96
C TYR A 74 9.51 -7.35 -3.46
N LEU A 75 9.63 -8.48 -4.19
CA LEU A 75 10.57 -9.55 -3.85
C LEU A 75 12.04 -9.10 -3.98
N ALA A 76 12.36 -8.25 -4.94
CA ALA A 76 13.70 -7.65 -5.05
C ALA A 76 14.01 -6.73 -3.86
N SER A 77 13.06 -5.89 -3.45
CA SER A 77 13.17 -5.02 -2.27
C SER A 77 13.28 -5.81 -0.96
N GLN A 78 12.52 -6.90 -0.83
CA GLN A 78 12.60 -7.77 0.33
C GLN A 78 13.99 -8.44 0.45
N ARG A 79 14.56 -8.88 -0.68
CA ARG A 79 15.90 -9.48 -0.73
C ARG A 79 17.01 -8.47 -0.40
N SER A 80 16.90 -7.22 -0.86
CA SER A 80 17.88 -6.18 -0.54
C SER A 80 17.83 -5.82 0.95
N VAL A 81 16.64 -5.65 1.53
CA VAL A 81 16.47 -5.42 2.97
C VAL A 81 17.02 -6.59 3.80
N GLN A 82 16.77 -7.83 3.38
CA GLN A 82 17.30 -9.02 4.06
C GLN A 82 18.84 -9.10 4.00
N ARG A 83 19.47 -8.73 2.88
CA ARG A 83 20.95 -8.64 2.81
C ARG A 83 21.49 -7.59 3.75
N ILE A 84 20.95 -6.38 3.69
CA ILE A 84 21.37 -5.26 4.56
C ILE A 84 21.26 -5.65 6.05
N ARG A 85 20.17 -6.33 6.45
CA ARG A 85 20.00 -6.81 7.83
C ARG A 85 20.98 -7.91 8.23
N LYS A 86 21.36 -8.79 7.30
CA LYS A 86 22.37 -9.84 7.52
C LYS A 86 23.79 -9.26 7.62
N ASP A 87 24.09 -8.24 6.82
CA ASP A 87 25.44 -7.64 6.75
C ASP A 87 25.73 -6.67 7.91
N ASN A 88 24.68 -6.14 8.58
CA ASN A 88 24.82 -5.13 9.65
C ASN A 88 24.64 -5.67 11.07
N ASP A 89 24.62 -7.00 11.28
CA ASP A 89 24.49 -7.65 12.60
C ASP A 89 23.35 -7.06 13.45
N ILE A 90 22.25 -6.69 12.79
CA ILE A 90 21.10 -6.05 13.44
C ILE A 90 20.41 -7.11 14.29
N PRO A 91 20.20 -6.86 15.59
CA PRO A 91 19.50 -7.80 16.46
C PRO A 91 18.14 -8.19 15.87
N LYS A 92 17.85 -9.48 15.80
CA LYS A 92 16.55 -9.98 15.34
C LYS A 92 15.44 -9.39 16.22
N GLU A 93 14.35 -8.95 15.59
CA GLU A 93 13.13 -8.58 16.31
C GLU A 93 12.66 -9.81 17.13
N PRO A 94 12.33 -9.63 18.42
CA PRO A 94 11.89 -10.72 19.27
C PRO A 94 10.58 -11.30 18.74
N THR A 95 10.53 -12.62 18.58
CA THR A 95 9.37 -13.34 18.05
C THR A 95 8.38 -13.76 19.14
N SER A 96 8.81 -13.70 20.39
CA SER A 96 8.00 -14.04 21.56
C SER A 96 8.22 -13.02 22.69
N PHE A 97 7.23 -12.86 23.57
CA PHE A 97 7.34 -11.96 24.73
C PHE A 97 8.48 -12.34 25.68
N SER A 98 8.83 -13.63 25.75
CA SER A 98 9.96 -14.15 26.52
C SER A 98 11.33 -13.71 26.01
N GLU A 99 11.44 -13.27 24.77
CA GLU A 99 12.69 -12.79 24.17
C GLU A 99 12.94 -11.29 24.45
N ILE A 100 11.96 -10.58 25.01
CA ILE A 100 12.07 -9.16 25.33
C ILE A 100 12.80 -9.01 26.67
N VAL A 101 14.11 -8.77 26.62
CA VAL A 101 14.90 -8.45 27.81
C VAL A 101 14.80 -6.96 28.10
N ILE A 102 14.05 -6.60 29.15
CA ILE A 102 13.99 -5.22 29.66
C ILE A 102 15.24 -4.96 30.51
N PRO A 103 16.08 -3.96 30.19
CA PRO A 103 17.26 -3.64 31.00
C PRO A 103 16.90 -3.36 32.46
N LEU A 104 17.72 -3.82 33.40
CA LEU A 104 17.49 -3.72 34.85
C LEU A 104 17.14 -2.29 35.32
N LYS A 105 17.75 -1.28 34.71
CA LYS A 105 17.48 0.14 34.99
C LYS A 105 16.03 0.59 34.70
N PHE A 106 15.27 -0.19 33.95
CA PHE A 106 13.88 0.07 33.59
C PHE A 106 12.90 -0.95 34.18
N GLN A 107 13.39 -1.92 34.96
CA GLN A 107 12.55 -2.84 35.71
C GLN A 107 12.08 -2.14 36.98
N LEU A 108 10.90 -1.51 36.92
CA LEU A 108 10.34 -0.72 38.03
C LEU A 108 9.59 -1.56 39.06
N THR A 109 9.45 -2.87 38.84
CA THR A 109 8.73 -3.78 39.74
C THR A 109 9.66 -4.90 40.20
N THR A 110 9.97 -4.93 41.49
CA THR A 110 10.58 -6.07 42.17
C THR A 110 9.54 -7.19 42.29
N SER A 111 9.76 -8.33 41.62
CA SER A 111 9.00 -9.55 41.92
C SER A 111 9.46 -10.06 43.29
N ASN A 112 8.62 -9.88 44.31
CA ASN A 112 8.72 -10.63 45.57
C ASN A 112 8.15 -12.04 45.40
#